data_AF-A0A1J4KTR2-F1
#
_entry.id   AF-A0A1J4KTR2-F1
#
_cell.length_a   1.000
_cell.length_b   1.000
_cell.length_c   1.000
_cell.angle_alpha   90.00
_cell.angle_beta   90.00
_cell.angle_gamma   90.00
#
_symmetry.space_group_name_H-M   'P 1'
#
loop_
_entity.id
_entity.type
_entity.pdbx_description
1 polymer ?
#
loop_
_entity_poly.entity_id
_entity_poly.type
_entity_poly.pdbx_seq_one_letter_code
_entity_poly.pdbx_strand_id
1 'polypeptide(L)'
;MSLNIDDLLLTRQLEVQELINRANSPSKAVDDKENERDKKMLDLISNNFQYPYPEAPFLYLFDRFEIKPNGEIPLFPRLKKSTYQCLKVSPGRVVFTETLVFTLIQEMVIHPTKSAEIGAILLKFCKNAPNYQLNLQMWLNFVAEISVSYPNILVYVLGIAKPNIFQQEFTENYSNDEVIVLLLVSLMCKCVIDNENVIYILNSLQKYLEHPISPFVSEVLQSAIEHVDPDLFVQFSLLIPPCPNSSQILKLFSCDVITRLLGIDHTYDISEIIPQLERLQILCDANDQEKSQTAVIVIHFIEKLCFVMVKMSEISIEQLEEIKRFLNLKRNVQVDELIQIKEKLHLTRAQIDNYIEFIKDQ
;
A
#
# COMPACT_ATOMS: atom_id res chain seq x y z
N MET A 1 50.95 -41.85 20.85
CA MET A 1 49.93 -41.73 21.92
C MET A 1 48.62 -42.22 21.33
N SER A 2 48.29 -43.49 21.51
CA SER A 2 47.04 -44.08 21.04
C SER A 2 45.96 -43.78 22.09
N LEU A 3 44.97 -42.97 21.73
CA LEU A 3 43.77 -42.76 22.54
C LEU A 3 43.02 -44.09 22.64
N ASN A 4 42.87 -44.61 23.86
CA ASN A 4 42.15 -45.85 24.13
C ASN A 4 40.66 -45.62 23.86
N ILE A 5 40.03 -46.51 23.09
CA ILE A 5 38.60 -46.43 22.75
C ILE A 5 37.75 -46.50 24.02
N ASP A 6 38.22 -47.20 25.05
CA ASP A 6 37.55 -47.27 26.33
C ASP A 6 37.51 -45.92 27.06
N ASP A 7 38.55 -45.09 26.93
CA ASP A 7 38.58 -43.74 27.52
C ASP A 7 37.60 -42.80 26.80
N LEU A 8 37.45 -42.95 25.48
CA LEU A 8 36.48 -42.20 24.66
C LEU A 8 35.03 -42.60 24.96
N LEU A 9 34.77 -43.88 25.23
CA LEU A 9 33.45 -44.37 25.62
C LEU A 9 33.09 -43.92 27.04
N LEU A 10 34.03 -43.95 27.98
CA LEU A 10 33.84 -43.46 29.33
C LEU A 10 33.55 -41.94 29.35
N THR A 11 34.28 -41.17 28.53
CA THR A 11 34.04 -39.72 28.38
C THR A 11 32.65 -39.43 27.85
N ARG A 12 32.19 -40.17 26.83
CA ARG A 12 30.84 -40.03 26.29
C ARG A 12 29.74 -40.45 27.27
N GLN A 13 29.96 -41.49 28.07
CA GLN A 13 28.99 -41.88 29.09
C GLN A 13 28.86 -40.80 30.17
N LEU A 14 29.96 -40.20 30.60
CA LEU A 14 29.95 -39.08 31.55
C LEU A 14 29.24 -37.83 31.00
N GLU A 15 29.46 -37.49 29.72
CA GLU A 15 28.77 -36.37 29.06
C GLU A 15 27.26 -36.60 28.93
N VAL A 16 26.83 -37.83 28.59
CA VAL A 16 25.40 -38.18 28.50
C VAL A 16 24.76 -38.15 29.89
N GLN A 17 25.47 -38.57 30.93
CA GLN A 17 24.97 -38.58 32.30
C GLN A 17 24.88 -37.17 32.89
N GLU A 18 25.79 -36.26 32.53
CA GLU A 18 25.66 -34.82 32.82
C GLU A 18 24.46 -34.18 32.11
N LEU A 19 24.19 -34.55 30.85
CA LEU A 19 23.03 -34.04 30.11
C LEU A 19 21.71 -34.54 30.70
N ILE A 20 21.65 -35.80 31.14
CA ILE A 20 20.48 -36.36 31.84
C ILE A 20 20.29 -35.68 33.20
N ASN A 21 21.37 -35.39 33.93
CA ASN A 21 21.29 -34.67 35.20
C ASN A 21 20.86 -33.20 35.02
N ARG A 22 21.24 -32.55 33.92
CA ARG A 22 20.74 -31.20 33.56
C ARG A 22 19.28 -31.20 33.14
N ALA A 23 18.80 -32.25 32.47
CA ALA A 23 17.40 -32.42 32.12
C ALA A 23 16.50 -32.74 33.33
N ASN A 24 17.06 -33.38 34.37
CA ASN A 24 16.33 -33.79 35.57
C ASN A 24 16.44 -32.82 36.75
N SER A 25 17.24 -31.75 36.65
CA SER A 25 17.17 -30.62 37.59
C SER A 25 15.93 -29.77 37.29
N PRO A 26 15.02 -29.55 38.25
CA PRO A 26 13.77 -28.84 38.02
C PRO A 26 14.06 -27.36 37.74
N SER A 27 14.11 -27.02 36.46
CA SER A 27 14.37 -25.67 35.96
C SER A 27 13.13 -24.79 36.04
N LYS A 28 12.59 -24.55 37.25
CA LYS A 28 11.57 -23.50 37.46
C LYS A 28 12.07 -22.10 37.10
N ALA A 29 13.38 -21.85 37.23
CA ALA A 29 13.97 -20.51 37.05
C ALA A 29 14.12 -20.05 35.58
N VAL A 30 13.94 -20.94 34.59
CA VAL A 30 13.99 -20.57 33.16
C VAL A 30 12.59 -20.31 32.63
N ASP A 31 11.63 -21.17 32.96
CA ASP A 31 10.20 -20.96 32.64
C ASP A 31 9.62 -19.72 33.32
N ASP A 32 10.04 -19.41 34.55
CA ASP A 32 9.59 -18.20 35.25
C ASP A 32 10.14 -16.91 34.60
N LYS A 33 11.32 -16.96 33.95
CA LYS A 33 11.93 -15.80 33.27
C LYS A 33 11.40 -15.58 31.85
N GLU A 34 11.05 -16.64 31.13
CA GLU A 34 10.32 -16.52 29.86
C GLU A 34 8.88 -16.02 30.12
N ASN A 35 8.18 -16.57 31.12
CA ASN A 35 6.85 -16.07 31.52
C ASN A 35 6.87 -14.61 32.01
N GLU A 36 7.92 -14.15 32.71
CA GLU A 36 8.06 -12.74 33.09
C GLU A 36 8.32 -11.82 31.89
N ARG A 37 9.06 -12.29 30.88
CA ARG A 37 9.29 -11.55 29.63
C ARG A 37 8.02 -11.48 28.80
N ASP A 38 7.30 -12.58 28.67
CA ASP A 38 6.04 -12.64 27.94
C ASP A 38 4.96 -11.82 28.64
N LYS A 39 4.90 -11.83 29.98
CA LYS A 39 4.04 -10.90 30.75
C LYS A 39 4.44 -9.45 30.57
N LYS A 40 5.73 -9.11 30.61
CA LYS A 40 6.17 -7.72 30.35
C LYS A 40 5.90 -7.28 28.92
N MET A 41 6.01 -8.18 27.96
CA MET A 41 5.66 -7.92 26.56
C MET A 41 4.14 -7.74 26.42
N LEU A 42 3.33 -8.59 27.05
CA LEU A 42 1.87 -8.43 27.09
C LEU A 42 1.43 -7.15 27.82
N ASP A 43 2.10 -6.77 28.92
CA ASP A 43 1.84 -5.50 29.63
C ASP A 43 2.27 -4.27 28.82
N LEU A 44 3.32 -4.39 27.99
CA LEU A 44 3.73 -3.36 27.02
C LEU A 44 2.72 -3.25 25.87
N ILE A 45 2.21 -4.38 25.39
CA ILE A 45 1.15 -4.47 24.37
C ILE A 45 -0.15 -3.86 24.92
N SER A 46 -0.53 -4.19 26.16
CA SER A 46 -1.81 -3.77 26.73
C SER A 46 -1.83 -2.33 27.23
N ASN A 47 -0.68 -1.76 27.62
CA ASN A 47 -0.62 -0.41 28.20
C ASN A 47 -0.04 0.67 27.28
N ASN A 48 0.55 0.33 26.13
CA ASN A 48 1.31 1.29 25.32
C ASN A 48 1.20 1.14 23.78
N PHE A 49 0.25 0.38 23.23
CA PHE A 49 -0.01 0.45 21.78
C PHE A 49 -0.73 1.75 21.40
N GLN A 50 -0.01 2.88 21.52
CA GLN A 50 -0.08 3.86 20.45
C GLN A 50 0.64 3.20 19.29
N TYR A 51 -0.11 2.73 18.29
CA TYR A 51 0.51 2.34 17.03
C TYR A 51 1.41 3.52 16.61
N PRO A 52 2.71 3.31 16.37
CA PRO A 52 3.64 4.39 16.04
C PRO A 52 3.34 5.04 14.68
N TYR A 53 2.30 4.55 13.99
CA TYR A 53 1.87 4.95 12.67
C TYR A 53 0.39 5.37 12.74
N PRO A 54 0.00 6.45 12.05
CA PRO A 54 -1.41 6.83 11.95
C PRO A 54 -2.25 5.70 11.37
N GLU A 55 -3.56 5.69 11.64
CA GLU A 55 -4.49 4.70 11.08
C GLU A 55 -4.28 4.58 9.57
N ALA A 56 -3.86 3.41 9.12
CA ALA A 56 -3.65 3.15 7.70
C ALA A 56 -5.01 2.84 7.04
N PRO A 57 -5.24 3.24 5.79
CA PRO A 57 -6.51 2.96 5.08
C PRO A 57 -6.81 1.45 4.94
N PHE A 58 -5.81 0.60 5.19
CA PHE A 58 -5.95 -0.85 5.25
C PHE A 58 -6.84 -1.34 6.40
N LEU A 59 -6.85 -0.69 7.57
CA LEU A 59 -7.72 -1.10 8.69
C LEU A 59 -9.20 -1.02 8.29
N TYR A 60 -9.58 0.10 7.68
CA TYR A 60 -10.92 0.28 7.13
C TYR A 60 -11.24 -0.75 6.04
N LEU A 61 -10.28 -1.00 5.15
CA LEU A 61 -10.44 -1.94 4.05
C LEU A 61 -10.76 -3.36 4.54
N PHE A 62 -10.01 -3.88 5.52
CA PHE A 62 -10.21 -5.23 6.04
C PHE A 62 -11.46 -5.35 6.93
N ASP A 63 -11.91 -4.25 7.56
CA ASP A 63 -13.13 -4.23 8.37
C ASP A 63 -14.41 -4.18 7.50
N ARG A 64 -14.39 -3.43 6.40
CA ARG A 64 -15.62 -3.13 5.62
C ARG A 64 -15.82 -3.93 4.35
N PHE A 65 -14.75 -4.49 3.78
CA PHE A 65 -14.85 -5.22 2.51
C PHE A 65 -14.71 -6.72 2.69
N GLU A 66 -15.17 -7.48 1.70
CA GLU A 66 -15.03 -8.94 1.67
C GLU A 66 -13.58 -9.42 1.48
N ILE A 67 -12.59 -8.54 1.64
CA ILE A 67 -11.17 -8.90 1.72
C ILE A 67 -10.92 -9.39 3.15
N LYS A 68 -11.32 -10.64 3.44
CA LYS A 68 -11.27 -11.18 4.80
C LYS A 68 -9.99 -12.00 5.01
N PRO A 69 -8.99 -11.49 5.75
CA PRO A 69 -7.99 -12.38 6.30
C PRO A 69 -8.68 -13.38 7.23
N ASN A 70 -8.33 -14.66 7.18
CA ASN A 70 -8.95 -15.70 8.01
C ASN A 70 -8.55 -15.59 9.50
N GLY A 71 -7.87 -14.52 9.91
CA GLY A 71 -7.40 -14.26 11.27
C GLY A 71 -6.23 -15.14 11.73
N GLU A 72 -6.07 -16.34 11.16
CA GLU A 72 -4.95 -17.23 11.47
C GLU A 72 -3.74 -16.94 10.58
N ILE A 73 -2.68 -16.38 11.18
CA ILE A 73 -1.38 -16.23 10.51
C ILE A 73 -0.62 -17.55 10.67
N PRO A 74 -0.38 -18.31 9.59
CA PRO A 74 0.35 -19.56 9.70
C PRO A 74 1.79 -19.30 10.18
N LEU A 75 2.26 -20.15 11.07
CA LEU A 75 3.64 -20.11 11.56
C LEU A 75 4.54 -20.94 10.64
N PHE A 76 5.65 -20.35 10.23
CA PHE A 76 6.64 -20.99 9.36
C PHE A 76 7.93 -21.30 10.11
N PRO A 77 8.67 -22.34 9.69
CA PRO A 77 9.99 -22.62 10.23
C PRO A 77 10.91 -21.41 10.12
N ARG A 78 11.72 -21.21 11.17
CA ARG A 78 12.74 -20.16 11.22
C ARG A 78 13.77 -20.35 10.10
N LEU A 79 14.25 -19.24 9.55
CA LEU A 79 15.22 -19.28 8.46
C LEU A 79 16.58 -19.76 8.95
N LYS A 80 17.05 -20.90 8.43
CA LYS A 80 18.39 -21.42 8.73
C LYS A 80 19.47 -20.47 8.21
N LYS A 81 20.55 -20.31 8.98
CA LYS A 81 21.70 -19.46 8.61
C LYS A 81 22.29 -19.82 7.24
N SER A 82 22.41 -21.10 6.91
CA SER A 82 22.90 -21.56 5.61
C SER A 82 21.97 -21.13 4.47
N THR A 83 20.66 -21.35 4.62
CA THR A 83 19.65 -20.93 3.64
C THR A 83 19.67 -19.42 3.42
N TYR A 84 19.75 -18.63 4.50
CA TYR A 84 19.87 -17.18 4.42
C TYR A 84 21.11 -16.73 3.63
N GLN A 85 22.28 -17.32 3.89
CA GLN A 85 23.50 -16.99 3.14
C GLN A 85 23.39 -17.39 1.67
N CYS A 86 22.81 -18.56 1.36
CA CYS A 86 22.55 -18.98 -0.01
C CYS A 86 21.62 -18.01 -0.74
N LEU A 87 20.53 -17.59 -0.10
CA LEU A 87 19.59 -16.61 -0.65
C LEU A 87 20.24 -15.24 -0.88
N LYS A 88 21.12 -14.80 0.03
CA LYS A 88 21.84 -13.53 -0.08
C LYS A 88 22.84 -13.51 -1.25
N VAL A 89 23.57 -14.60 -1.46
CA VAL A 89 24.64 -14.69 -2.47
C VAL A 89 24.12 -15.15 -3.83
N SER A 90 23.15 -16.07 -3.86
CA SER A 90 22.69 -16.72 -5.10
C SER A 90 21.22 -17.17 -4.99
N PRO A 91 20.26 -16.23 -4.94
CA PRO A 91 18.84 -16.56 -4.74
C PRO A 91 18.30 -17.50 -5.82
N GLY A 92 18.76 -17.39 -7.07
CA GLY A 92 18.34 -18.26 -8.17
C GLY A 92 18.84 -19.72 -8.10
N ARG A 93 19.72 -20.06 -7.15
CA ARG A 93 20.16 -21.44 -6.89
C ARG A 93 19.37 -22.12 -5.77
N VAL A 94 18.55 -21.37 -5.06
CA VAL A 94 17.68 -21.90 -4.01
C VAL A 94 16.37 -22.33 -4.65
N VAL A 95 15.94 -23.56 -4.36
CA VAL A 95 14.68 -24.09 -4.89
C VAL A 95 13.53 -23.22 -4.39
N PHE A 96 12.66 -22.81 -5.32
CA PHE A 96 11.47 -22.05 -4.97
C PHE A 96 10.52 -22.91 -4.13
N THR A 97 10.10 -22.39 -2.98
CA THR A 97 9.04 -23.00 -2.17
C THR A 97 8.20 -21.89 -1.56
N GLU A 98 6.88 -22.08 -1.53
CA GLU A 98 5.95 -21.19 -0.85
C GLU A 98 6.31 -21.00 0.63
N THR A 99 6.69 -22.10 1.31
CA THR A 99 7.17 -22.06 2.70
C THR A 99 8.32 -21.07 2.88
N LEU A 100 9.29 -21.03 1.96
CA LEU A 100 10.43 -20.11 2.08
C LEU A 100 10.04 -18.66 1.86
N VAL A 101 9.05 -18.38 0.99
CA VAL A 101 8.49 -17.05 0.79
C VAL A 101 7.88 -16.55 2.10
N PHE A 102 6.99 -17.33 2.70
CA PHE A 102 6.35 -16.92 3.96
C PHE A 102 7.29 -16.95 5.16
N THR A 103 8.28 -17.84 5.21
CA THR A 103 9.39 -17.76 6.17
C THR A 103 10.11 -16.41 6.05
N LEU A 104 10.44 -15.94 4.83
CA LEU A 104 11.11 -14.65 4.65
C LEU A 104 10.24 -13.48 5.12
N ILE A 105 8.94 -13.49 4.81
CA ILE A 105 7.99 -12.47 5.28
C ILE A 105 7.91 -12.47 6.83
N GLN A 106 7.78 -13.66 7.45
CA GLN A 106 7.78 -13.81 8.90
C GLN A 106 9.08 -13.33 9.54
N GLU A 107 10.25 -13.57 8.91
CA GLU A 107 11.54 -13.09 9.40
C GLU A 107 11.66 -11.55 9.32
N MET A 108 11.02 -10.90 8.34
CA MET A 108 10.97 -9.44 8.27
C MET A 108 10.21 -8.84 9.46
N VAL A 109 9.09 -9.46 9.84
CA VAL A 109 8.28 -9.08 11.01
C VAL A 109 9.05 -9.30 12.32
N ILE A 110 9.69 -10.46 12.48
CA ILE A 110 10.41 -10.81 13.72
C ILE A 110 11.72 -10.03 13.87
N HIS A 111 12.35 -9.61 12.77
CA HIS A 111 13.58 -8.81 12.79
C HIS A 111 13.40 -7.47 12.07
N PRO A 112 12.65 -6.50 12.62
CA PRO A 112 12.37 -5.23 11.96
C PRO A 112 13.63 -4.48 11.51
N THR A 113 14.72 -4.55 12.28
CA THR A 113 16.01 -3.90 11.95
C THR A 113 16.71 -4.49 10.71
N LYS A 114 16.31 -5.69 10.27
CA LYS A 114 16.84 -6.38 9.07
C LYS A 114 15.78 -6.51 7.98
N SER A 115 14.58 -6.00 8.20
CA SER A 115 13.43 -6.13 7.30
C SER A 115 13.74 -5.69 5.88
N ALA A 116 14.46 -4.58 5.69
CA ALA A 116 14.85 -4.09 4.36
C ALA A 116 15.80 -5.05 3.62
N GLU A 117 16.81 -5.60 4.32
CA GLU A 117 17.74 -6.57 3.75
C GLU A 117 17.00 -7.86 3.36
N ILE A 118 16.16 -8.38 4.25
CA ILE A 118 15.37 -9.59 4.01
C ILE A 118 14.35 -9.35 2.89
N GLY A 119 13.74 -8.18 2.84
CA GLY A 119 12.82 -7.75 1.78
C GLY A 119 13.47 -7.71 0.41
N ALA A 120 14.69 -7.18 0.31
CA ALA A 120 15.45 -7.21 -0.94
C ALA A 120 15.79 -8.65 -1.37
N ILE A 121 16.05 -9.55 -0.41
CA ILE A 121 16.24 -10.98 -0.68
C ILE A 121 14.94 -11.60 -1.19
N LEU A 122 13.81 -11.33 -0.55
CA LEU A 122 12.48 -11.80 -0.92
C LEU A 122 12.13 -11.41 -2.37
N LEU A 123 12.29 -10.14 -2.73
CA LEU A 123 12.02 -9.65 -4.08
C LEU A 123 12.88 -10.35 -5.14
N LYS A 124 14.18 -10.55 -4.85
CA LYS A 124 15.10 -11.26 -5.76
C LYS A 124 14.73 -12.72 -5.90
N PHE A 125 14.35 -13.37 -4.81
CA PHE A 125 13.92 -14.77 -4.80
C PHE A 125 12.63 -14.96 -5.61
N CYS A 126 11.62 -14.12 -5.39
CA CYS A 126 10.36 -14.13 -6.12
C CYS A 126 10.46 -13.60 -7.57
N LYS A 127 11.62 -13.08 -7.99
CA LYS A 127 11.83 -12.70 -9.41
C LYS A 127 11.73 -13.91 -10.34
N ASN A 128 12.20 -15.07 -9.87
CA ASN A 128 12.24 -16.32 -10.62
C ASN A 128 11.17 -17.32 -10.13
N ALA A 129 10.13 -16.84 -9.44
CA ALA A 129 9.03 -17.69 -8.99
C ALA A 129 8.36 -18.35 -10.21
N PRO A 130 8.13 -19.67 -10.19
CA PRO A 130 7.21 -20.31 -11.14
C PRO A 130 5.81 -19.69 -11.01
N ASN A 131 5.00 -19.83 -12.06
CA ASN A 131 3.62 -19.35 -12.01
C ASN A 131 2.78 -20.18 -11.01
N TYR A 132 1.81 -19.51 -10.39
CA TYR A 132 0.72 -20.08 -9.59
C TYR A 132 1.22 -20.89 -8.39
N GLN A 133 2.15 -20.33 -7.62
CA GLN A 133 2.79 -21.06 -6.51
C GLN A 133 2.39 -20.56 -5.13
N LEU A 134 1.93 -19.32 -4.99
CA LEU A 134 1.61 -18.73 -3.68
C LEU A 134 0.11 -18.77 -3.39
N ASN A 135 -0.27 -19.26 -2.23
CA ASN A 135 -1.63 -19.17 -1.73
C ASN A 135 -1.97 -17.71 -1.42
N LEU A 136 -3.02 -17.20 -2.10
CA LEU A 136 -3.47 -15.82 -1.96
C LEU A 136 -3.94 -15.51 -0.53
N GLN A 137 -4.73 -16.40 0.06
CA GLN A 137 -5.27 -16.21 1.42
C GLN A 137 -4.17 -16.09 2.48
N MET A 138 -3.13 -16.94 2.40
CA MET A 138 -1.99 -16.87 3.31
C MET A 138 -1.24 -15.55 3.14
N TRP A 139 -1.06 -15.09 1.91
CA TRP A 139 -0.47 -13.79 1.62
C TRP A 139 -1.33 -12.64 2.16
N LEU A 140 -2.65 -12.69 1.97
CA LEU A 140 -3.59 -11.70 2.50
C LEU A 140 -3.51 -11.60 4.04
N ASN A 141 -3.40 -12.72 4.75
CA ASN A 141 -3.24 -12.72 6.20
C ASN A 141 -1.95 -11.98 6.63
N PHE A 142 -0.84 -12.18 5.92
CA PHE A 142 0.40 -11.44 6.18
C PHE A 142 0.29 -9.95 5.81
N VAL A 143 -0.36 -9.62 4.68
CA VAL A 143 -0.58 -8.23 4.28
C VAL A 143 -1.41 -7.50 5.34
N ALA A 144 -2.48 -8.13 5.83
CA ALA A 144 -3.32 -7.56 6.88
C ALA A 144 -2.52 -7.26 8.15
N GLU A 145 -1.80 -8.24 8.69
CA GLU A 145 -0.95 -8.06 9.88
C GLU A 145 0.10 -6.96 9.68
N ILE A 146 0.82 -7.01 8.56
CA ILE A 146 1.92 -6.07 8.29
C ILE A 146 1.39 -4.66 8.07
N SER A 147 0.22 -4.50 7.45
CA SER A 147 -0.36 -3.17 7.20
C SER A 147 -0.68 -2.41 8.50
N VAL A 148 -0.98 -3.14 9.58
CA VAL A 148 -1.31 -2.57 10.88
C VAL A 148 -0.04 -2.43 11.74
N SER A 149 0.76 -3.49 11.81
CA SER A 149 1.85 -3.60 12.77
C SER A 149 3.19 -3.08 12.23
N TYR A 150 3.45 -3.21 10.91
CA TYR A 150 4.75 -2.91 10.28
C TYR A 150 4.62 -2.34 8.86
N PRO A 151 3.91 -1.21 8.65
CA PRO A 151 3.53 -0.73 7.32
C PRO A 151 4.71 -0.39 6.40
N ASN A 152 5.89 -0.09 6.94
CA ASN A 152 7.11 0.14 6.17
C ASN A 152 7.63 -1.12 5.45
N ILE A 153 7.29 -2.32 5.94
CA ILE A 153 7.66 -3.62 5.36
C ILE A 153 6.77 -3.96 4.16
N LEU A 154 5.58 -3.34 4.09
CA LEU A 154 4.54 -3.63 3.12
C LEU A 154 5.02 -3.48 1.67
N VAL A 155 5.95 -2.57 1.39
CA VAL A 155 6.56 -2.38 0.05
C VAL A 155 7.17 -3.64 -0.53
N TYR A 156 7.76 -4.50 0.31
CA TYR A 156 8.38 -5.74 -0.14
C TYR A 156 7.35 -6.85 -0.33
N VAL A 157 6.35 -6.92 0.55
CA VAL A 157 5.30 -7.95 0.53
C VAL A 157 4.30 -7.71 -0.60
N LEU A 158 3.92 -6.46 -0.83
CA LEU A 158 3.14 -6.07 -2.01
C LEU A 158 3.96 -6.14 -3.29
N GLY A 159 5.27 -5.80 -3.24
CA GLY A 159 6.16 -5.84 -4.40
C GLY A 159 6.41 -7.22 -5.01
N ILE A 160 6.10 -8.31 -4.30
CA ILE A 160 6.12 -9.67 -4.89
C ILE A 160 4.83 -10.02 -5.64
N ALA A 161 3.73 -9.30 -5.42
CA ALA A 161 2.44 -9.56 -6.05
C ALA A 161 2.55 -9.32 -7.56
N LYS A 162 2.47 -10.40 -8.33
CA LYS A 162 2.45 -10.37 -9.80
C LYS A 162 1.25 -11.17 -10.26
N PRO A 163 0.63 -10.85 -11.41
CA PRO A 163 -0.58 -11.52 -11.88
C PRO A 163 -0.51 -13.06 -11.84
N ASN A 164 0.65 -13.63 -12.15
CA ASN A 164 0.82 -15.08 -12.24
C ASN A 164 1.48 -15.70 -11.00
N ILE A 165 1.69 -14.98 -9.89
CA ILE A 165 2.39 -15.55 -8.72
C ILE A 165 1.47 -16.39 -7.85
N PHE A 166 0.20 -15.99 -7.75
CA PHE A 166 -0.78 -16.60 -6.87
C PHE A 166 -1.43 -17.81 -7.50
N GLN A 167 -1.69 -18.85 -6.71
CA GLN A 167 -2.40 -20.05 -7.13
C GLN A 167 -3.76 -19.63 -7.69
N GLN A 168 -3.98 -19.88 -8.98
CA GLN A 168 -5.30 -19.77 -9.58
C GLN A 168 -6.02 -21.07 -9.29
N GLU A 169 -7.04 -21.04 -8.44
CA GLU A 169 -8.02 -22.12 -8.43
C GLU A 169 -8.62 -22.19 -9.85
N PHE A 170 -8.84 -23.40 -10.39
CA PHE A 170 -9.45 -23.62 -11.71
C PHE A 170 -10.95 -23.24 -11.70
N THR A 171 -11.24 -22.03 -11.26
CA THR A 171 -12.56 -21.43 -11.17
C THR A 171 -12.64 -20.36 -12.24
N GLU A 172 -13.70 -20.38 -13.03
CA GLU A 172 -13.96 -19.41 -14.11
C GLU A 172 -14.05 -17.94 -13.61
N ASN A 173 -14.06 -17.72 -12.29
CA ASN A 173 -14.24 -16.44 -11.61
C ASN A 173 -12.98 -15.91 -10.88
N TYR A 174 -11.77 -16.41 -11.17
CA TYR A 174 -10.57 -15.91 -10.52
C TYR A 174 -10.33 -14.43 -10.89
N SER A 175 -10.60 -13.53 -9.94
CA SER A 175 -10.36 -12.10 -10.08
C SER A 175 -9.13 -11.68 -9.29
N ASN A 176 -8.35 -10.75 -9.83
CA ASN A 176 -7.19 -10.16 -9.14
C ASN A 176 -7.55 -8.89 -8.36
N ASP A 177 -8.84 -8.58 -8.23
CA ASP A 177 -9.30 -7.29 -7.71
C ASP A 177 -8.78 -6.99 -6.30
N GLU A 178 -8.74 -7.99 -5.42
CA GLU A 178 -8.24 -7.83 -4.05
C GLU A 178 -6.79 -7.35 -4.04
N VAL A 179 -5.95 -7.90 -4.94
CA VAL A 179 -4.56 -7.50 -5.10
C VAL A 179 -4.47 -6.09 -5.67
N ILE A 180 -5.29 -5.76 -6.67
CA ILE A 180 -5.34 -4.42 -7.29
C ILE A 180 -5.70 -3.38 -6.23
N VAL A 181 -6.75 -3.63 -5.45
CA VAL A 181 -7.21 -2.74 -4.38
C VAL A 181 -6.09 -2.55 -3.36
N LEU A 182 -5.45 -3.61 -2.88
CA LEU A 182 -4.35 -3.50 -1.91
C LEU A 182 -3.17 -2.67 -2.45
N LEU A 183 -2.82 -2.84 -3.73
CA LEU A 183 -1.78 -2.06 -4.39
C LEU A 183 -2.19 -0.58 -4.53
N LEU A 184 -3.43 -0.28 -4.89
CA LEU A 184 -3.93 1.10 -5.02
C LEU A 184 -4.01 1.79 -3.64
N VAL A 185 -4.58 1.13 -2.64
CA VAL A 185 -4.70 1.66 -1.27
C VAL A 185 -3.32 1.90 -0.65
N SER A 186 -2.31 1.09 -1.02
CA SER A 186 -0.94 1.32 -0.55
C SER A 186 -0.35 2.66 -1.00
N LEU A 187 -0.78 3.19 -2.16
CA LEU A 187 -0.37 4.51 -2.65
C LEU A 187 -1.03 5.67 -1.89
N MET A 188 -1.99 5.37 -1.02
CA MET A 188 -2.62 6.30 -0.09
C MET A 188 -2.12 6.12 1.34
N CYS A 189 -1.02 5.38 1.54
CA CYS A 189 -0.41 5.18 2.84
C CYS A 189 0.94 5.91 2.93
N LYS A 190 1.04 6.89 3.84
CA LYS A 190 2.25 7.71 4.03
C LYS A 190 3.52 6.87 4.22
N CYS A 191 3.48 5.83 5.04
CA CYS A 191 4.64 4.98 5.33
C CYS A 191 5.12 4.18 4.11
N VAL A 192 4.22 3.92 3.16
CA VAL A 192 4.53 3.18 1.92
C VAL A 192 5.15 4.12 0.89
N ILE A 193 4.55 5.29 0.68
CA ILE A 193 4.99 6.23 -0.36
C ILE A 193 6.27 6.99 0.03
N ASP A 194 6.51 7.23 1.33
CA ASP A 194 7.75 7.81 1.83
C ASP A 194 8.92 6.80 1.78
N ASN A 195 8.66 5.52 1.48
CA ASN A 195 9.67 4.49 1.37
C ASN A 195 10.32 4.51 -0.03
N GLU A 196 11.66 4.58 -0.07
CA GLU A 196 12.46 4.57 -1.32
C GLU A 196 12.18 3.36 -2.23
N ASN A 197 11.64 2.27 -1.67
CA ASN A 197 11.34 1.03 -2.37
C ASN A 197 9.89 0.95 -2.90
N VAL A 198 9.11 2.04 -2.82
CA VAL A 198 7.73 2.10 -3.37
C VAL A 198 7.67 1.69 -4.85
N ILE A 199 8.76 1.86 -5.59
CA ILE A 199 8.88 1.44 -7.00
C ILE A 199 8.51 -0.02 -7.24
N TYR A 200 8.68 -0.91 -6.25
CA TYR A 200 8.28 -2.32 -6.41
C TYR A 200 6.77 -2.49 -6.49
N ILE A 201 6.01 -1.72 -5.70
CA ILE A 201 4.55 -1.67 -5.77
C ILE A 201 4.12 -1.13 -7.14
N LEU A 202 4.73 -0.04 -7.61
CA LEU A 202 4.39 0.57 -8.89
C LEU A 202 4.59 -0.40 -10.07
N ASN A 203 5.70 -1.14 -10.05
CA ASN A 203 5.99 -2.16 -11.05
C ASN A 203 4.99 -3.32 -11.04
N SER A 204 4.47 -3.68 -9.88
CA SER A 204 3.42 -4.68 -9.73
C SER A 204 2.07 -4.15 -10.22
N LEU A 205 1.69 -2.95 -9.77
CA LEU A 205 0.44 -2.29 -10.13
C LEU A 205 0.32 -2.09 -11.64
N GLN A 206 1.39 -1.62 -12.30
CA GLN A 206 1.42 -1.46 -13.76
C GLN A 206 0.95 -2.74 -14.49
N LYS A 207 1.45 -3.91 -14.08
CA LYS A 207 1.10 -5.18 -14.72
C LYS A 207 -0.36 -5.56 -14.52
N TYR A 208 -0.93 -5.23 -13.36
CA TYR A 208 -2.35 -5.47 -13.13
C TYR A 208 -3.23 -4.49 -13.91
N LEU A 209 -2.82 -3.22 -14.01
CA LEU A 209 -3.56 -2.19 -14.75
C LEU A 209 -3.46 -2.30 -16.28
N GLU A 210 -2.66 -3.23 -16.80
CA GLU A 210 -2.71 -3.65 -18.22
C GLU A 210 -3.96 -4.46 -18.55
N HIS A 211 -4.65 -5.00 -17.55
CA HIS A 211 -5.88 -5.79 -17.71
C HIS A 211 -7.12 -5.01 -17.21
N PRO A 212 -8.33 -5.31 -17.75
CA PRO A 212 -9.56 -4.67 -17.29
C PRO A 212 -9.76 -4.82 -15.78
N ILE A 213 -10.19 -3.75 -15.13
CA ILE A 213 -10.52 -3.72 -13.70
C ILE A 213 -12.03 -3.93 -13.52
N SER A 214 -12.42 -4.63 -12.47
CA SER A 214 -13.84 -4.82 -12.17
C SER A 214 -14.45 -3.58 -11.47
N PRO A 215 -15.79 -3.45 -11.48
CA PRO A 215 -16.48 -2.41 -10.71
C PRO A 215 -16.16 -2.44 -9.21
N PHE A 216 -15.94 -3.64 -8.64
CA PHE A 216 -15.61 -3.80 -7.23
C PHE A 216 -14.36 -3.01 -6.81
N VAL A 217 -13.31 -3.00 -7.65
CA VAL A 217 -12.09 -2.21 -7.38
C VAL A 217 -12.41 -0.74 -7.17
N SER A 218 -13.34 -0.21 -7.95
CA SER A 218 -13.74 1.20 -7.91
C SER A 218 -14.54 1.51 -6.65
N GLU A 219 -15.49 0.65 -6.29
CA GLU A 219 -16.32 0.80 -5.08
C GLU A 219 -15.49 0.77 -3.78
N VAL A 220 -14.51 -0.15 -3.70
CA VAL A 220 -13.62 -0.22 -2.54
C VAL A 220 -12.72 1.00 -2.47
N LEU A 221 -12.15 1.44 -3.59
CA LEU A 221 -11.27 2.60 -3.64
C LEU A 221 -12.01 3.87 -3.17
N GLN A 222 -13.22 4.08 -3.69
CA GLN A 222 -14.07 5.21 -3.32
C GLN A 222 -14.29 5.27 -1.81
N SER A 223 -14.68 4.14 -1.22
CA SER A 223 -14.95 4.07 0.21
C SER A 223 -13.69 4.27 1.04
N ALA A 224 -12.54 3.78 0.57
CA ALA A 224 -11.27 3.94 1.28
C ALA A 224 -10.81 5.41 1.33
N ILE A 225 -11.16 6.22 0.32
CA ILE A 225 -10.79 7.64 0.27
C ILE A 225 -11.24 8.36 1.54
N GLU A 226 -12.45 8.09 2.05
CA GLU A 226 -13.02 8.73 3.25
C GLU A 226 -12.09 8.67 4.49
N HIS A 227 -11.20 7.69 4.54
CA HIS A 227 -10.29 7.44 5.67
C HIS A 227 -8.84 7.87 5.41
N VAL A 228 -8.58 8.55 4.31
CA VAL A 228 -7.25 9.00 3.90
C VAL A 228 -7.09 10.49 4.14
N ASP A 229 -5.90 10.87 4.64
CA ASP A 229 -5.46 12.26 4.77
C ASP A 229 -5.43 12.94 3.38
N PRO A 230 -6.13 14.08 3.21
CA PRO A 230 -6.16 14.81 1.94
C PRO A 230 -4.80 15.11 1.31
N ASP A 231 -3.75 15.24 2.12
CA ASP A 231 -2.40 15.52 1.64
C ASP A 231 -1.82 14.39 0.80
N LEU A 232 -2.32 13.16 1.00
CA LEU A 232 -1.88 11.97 0.28
C LEU A 232 -2.56 11.86 -1.09
N PHE A 233 -3.67 12.56 -1.35
CA PHE A 233 -4.37 12.49 -2.64
C PHE A 233 -3.49 12.96 -3.79
N VAL A 234 -2.80 14.08 -3.61
CA VAL A 234 -1.93 14.63 -4.65
C VAL A 234 -0.85 13.62 -5.01
N GLN A 235 -0.23 12.97 -4.03
CA GLN A 235 0.79 11.95 -4.23
C GLN A 235 0.24 10.72 -4.97
N PHE A 236 -0.95 10.25 -4.61
CA PHE A 236 -1.63 9.17 -5.33
C PHE A 236 -1.73 9.44 -6.83
N SER A 237 -2.19 10.65 -7.22
CA SER A 237 -2.33 11.04 -8.62
C SER A 237 -1.02 11.07 -9.41
N LEU A 238 0.11 11.28 -8.72
CA LEU A 238 1.45 11.32 -9.33
C LEU A 238 2.10 9.94 -9.42
N LEU A 239 1.72 9.03 -8.52
CA LEU A 239 2.32 7.70 -8.41
C LEU A 239 1.61 6.65 -9.27
N ILE A 240 0.38 6.89 -9.73
CA ILE A 240 -0.31 5.95 -10.62
C ILE A 240 0.52 5.74 -11.92
N PRO A 241 0.90 4.48 -12.23
CA PRO A 241 1.65 4.19 -13.45
C PRO A 241 0.86 4.56 -14.72
N PRO A 242 1.50 5.02 -15.80
CA PRO A 242 0.80 5.36 -17.05
C PRO A 242 0.41 4.11 -17.84
N CYS A 243 -0.81 3.59 -17.63
CA CYS A 243 -1.35 2.39 -18.26
C CYS A 243 -2.77 2.64 -18.82
N PRO A 244 -3.34 1.74 -19.64
CA PRO A 244 -4.67 1.93 -20.23
C PRO A 244 -5.76 2.23 -19.19
N ASN A 245 -5.82 1.44 -18.11
CA ASN A 245 -6.82 1.60 -17.05
C ASN A 245 -6.49 2.72 -16.06
N SER A 246 -5.29 3.29 -16.11
CA SER A 246 -4.88 4.39 -15.21
C SER A 246 -5.69 5.65 -15.43
N SER A 247 -6.07 5.94 -16.69
CA SER A 247 -6.97 7.04 -17.00
C SER A 247 -8.32 6.84 -16.28
N GLN A 248 -8.90 5.64 -16.36
CA GLN A 248 -10.18 5.35 -15.70
C GLN A 248 -10.09 5.49 -14.17
N ILE A 249 -9.04 4.94 -13.55
CA ILE A 249 -8.83 5.07 -12.10
C ILE A 249 -8.65 6.54 -11.70
N LEU A 250 -7.84 7.29 -12.44
CA LEU A 250 -7.64 8.71 -12.18
C LEU A 250 -8.92 9.52 -12.34
N LYS A 251 -9.77 9.19 -13.34
CA LYS A 251 -11.07 9.84 -13.52
C LYS A 251 -11.95 9.62 -12.28
N LEU A 252 -12.16 8.36 -11.90
CA LEU A 252 -12.99 7.99 -10.74
C LEU A 252 -12.49 8.65 -9.46
N PHE A 253 -11.18 8.50 -9.19
CA PHE A 253 -10.54 9.10 -8.03
C PHE A 253 -10.65 10.63 -8.01
N SER A 254 -10.51 11.29 -9.17
CA SER A 254 -10.65 12.75 -9.25
C SER A 254 -12.08 13.18 -8.93
N CYS A 255 -13.09 12.49 -9.48
CA CYS A 255 -14.48 12.77 -9.15
C CYS A 255 -14.73 12.59 -7.64
N ASP A 256 -14.31 11.46 -7.06
CA ASP A 256 -14.49 11.16 -5.63
C ASP A 256 -13.85 12.23 -4.72
N VAL A 257 -12.63 12.65 -5.04
CA VAL A 257 -11.94 13.69 -4.26
C VAL A 257 -12.63 15.03 -4.40
N ILE A 258 -13.04 15.42 -5.61
CA ILE A 258 -13.76 16.69 -5.84
C ILE A 258 -15.10 16.68 -5.11
N THR A 259 -15.91 15.63 -5.28
CA THR A 259 -17.25 15.56 -4.68
C THR A 259 -17.19 15.58 -3.17
N ARG A 260 -16.26 14.79 -2.59
CA ARG A 260 -16.01 14.78 -1.15
C ARG A 260 -15.59 16.14 -0.61
N LEU A 261 -14.56 16.76 -1.19
CA LEU A 261 -13.99 18.00 -0.65
C LEU A 261 -14.88 19.22 -0.88
N LEU A 262 -15.78 19.18 -1.88
CA LEU A 262 -16.81 20.20 -2.07
C LEU A 262 -18.10 19.93 -1.28
N GLY A 263 -18.22 18.78 -0.63
CA GLY A 263 -19.41 18.36 0.12
C GLY A 263 -20.66 18.26 -0.74
N ILE A 264 -20.53 17.67 -1.94
CA ILE A 264 -21.66 17.41 -2.85
C ILE A 264 -21.98 15.92 -2.89
N ASP A 265 -23.20 15.61 -3.33
CA ASP A 265 -23.60 14.22 -3.55
C ASP A 265 -22.66 13.56 -4.56
N HIS A 266 -22.36 12.30 -4.31
CA HIS A 266 -21.43 11.53 -5.11
C HIS A 266 -21.92 11.40 -6.56
N THR A 267 -21.05 11.68 -7.53
CA THR A 267 -21.33 11.58 -8.96
C THR A 267 -20.06 11.40 -9.79
N TYR A 268 -20.20 10.72 -10.93
CA TYR A 268 -19.16 10.59 -11.94
C TYR A 268 -19.43 11.42 -13.20
N ASP A 269 -20.56 12.13 -13.24
CA ASP A 269 -20.90 13.03 -14.35
C ASP A 269 -20.29 14.41 -14.11
N ILE A 270 -19.36 14.80 -15.00
CA ILE A 270 -18.73 16.12 -14.97
C ILE A 270 -19.78 17.24 -15.05
N SER A 271 -20.90 17.01 -15.74
CA SER A 271 -21.97 17.99 -15.92
C SER A 271 -22.69 18.30 -14.61
N GLU A 272 -22.71 17.35 -13.67
CA GLU A 272 -23.23 17.56 -12.32
C GLU A 272 -22.20 18.25 -11.40
N ILE A 273 -20.90 18.00 -11.63
CA ILE A 273 -19.79 18.61 -10.87
C ILE A 273 -19.61 20.09 -11.24
N ILE A 274 -19.68 20.44 -12.54
CA ILE A 274 -19.38 21.79 -13.06
C ILE A 274 -20.14 22.90 -12.31
N PRO A 275 -21.48 22.84 -12.16
CA PRO A 275 -22.23 23.88 -11.45
C PRO A 275 -21.81 24.04 -9.99
N GLN A 276 -21.33 22.95 -9.36
CA GLN A 276 -20.91 22.95 -7.96
C GLN A 276 -19.53 23.57 -7.74
N LEU A 277 -18.76 23.80 -8.81
CA LEU A 277 -17.44 24.44 -8.72
C LEU A 277 -17.51 25.88 -8.17
N GLU A 278 -18.68 26.51 -8.15
CA GLU A 278 -18.88 27.79 -7.47
C GLU A 278 -18.51 27.74 -5.97
N ARG A 279 -18.63 26.56 -5.33
CA ARG A 279 -18.26 26.33 -3.93
C ARG A 279 -16.77 26.54 -3.65
N LEU A 280 -15.90 26.48 -4.68
CA LEU A 280 -14.48 26.83 -4.55
C LEU A 280 -14.29 28.25 -4.03
N GLN A 281 -15.20 29.17 -4.34
CA GLN A 281 -15.13 30.55 -3.85
C GLN A 281 -15.22 30.59 -2.33
N ILE A 282 -16.08 29.75 -1.74
CA ILE A 282 -16.26 29.66 -0.28
C ILE A 282 -14.99 29.13 0.39
N LEU A 283 -14.32 28.14 -0.23
CA LEU A 283 -13.07 27.58 0.28
C LEU A 283 -11.90 28.58 0.20
N CYS A 284 -11.89 29.43 -0.82
CA CYS A 284 -10.85 30.45 -1.02
C CYS A 284 -11.07 31.75 -0.22
N ASP A 285 -12.29 32.00 0.26
CA ASP A 285 -12.64 33.21 1.03
C ASP A 285 -12.33 33.06 2.53
N ALA A 286 -11.93 31.87 2.99
CA ALA A 286 -11.64 31.62 4.39
C ALA A 286 -10.19 31.99 4.73
N ASN A 287 -9.97 32.78 5.78
CA ASN A 287 -8.67 32.93 6.46
C ASN A 287 -8.30 31.65 7.24
N ASP A 288 -8.49 30.51 6.59
CA ASP A 288 -8.40 29.17 7.14
C ASP A 288 -7.45 28.37 6.23
N GLN A 289 -6.33 27.97 6.81
CA GLN A 289 -5.27 27.27 6.10
C GLN A 289 -5.75 25.90 5.57
N GLU A 290 -6.62 25.21 6.31
CA GLU A 290 -7.13 23.89 5.93
C GLU A 290 -8.06 23.99 4.72
N LYS A 291 -8.94 25.00 4.69
CA LYS A 291 -9.81 25.27 3.53
C LYS A 291 -9.03 25.72 2.31
N SER A 292 -7.97 26.50 2.52
CA SER A 292 -7.07 26.91 1.45
C SER A 292 -6.36 25.71 0.81
N GLN A 293 -5.86 24.79 1.64
CA GLN A 293 -5.25 23.54 1.20
C GLN A 293 -6.26 22.64 0.46
N THR A 294 -7.48 22.54 0.99
CA THR A 294 -8.60 21.84 0.34
C THR A 294 -8.88 22.41 -1.05
N ALA A 295 -8.93 23.74 -1.20
CA ALA A 295 -9.13 24.38 -2.50
C ALA A 295 -8.01 24.03 -3.49
N VAL A 296 -6.74 24.05 -3.05
CA VAL A 296 -5.59 23.65 -3.90
C VAL A 296 -5.74 22.22 -4.40
N ILE A 297 -6.12 21.30 -3.51
CA ILE A 297 -6.34 19.89 -3.85
C ILE A 297 -7.47 19.76 -4.86
N VAL A 298 -8.62 20.41 -4.63
CA VAL A 298 -9.75 20.36 -5.57
C VAL A 298 -9.36 20.92 -6.94
N ILE A 299 -8.67 22.06 -7.01
CA ILE A 299 -8.22 22.64 -8.28
C ILE A 299 -7.26 21.69 -9.01
N HIS A 300 -6.34 21.03 -8.27
CA HIS A 300 -5.46 20.01 -8.84
C HIS A 300 -6.25 18.85 -9.44
N PHE A 301 -7.28 18.35 -8.75
CA PHE A 301 -8.08 17.24 -9.27
C PHE A 301 -9.02 17.65 -10.41
N ILE A 302 -9.49 18.90 -10.46
CA ILE A 302 -10.22 19.42 -11.64
C ILE A 302 -9.30 19.41 -12.86
N GLU A 303 -8.06 19.88 -12.72
CA GLU A 303 -7.06 19.85 -13.81
C GLU A 303 -6.81 18.41 -14.29
N LYS A 304 -6.64 17.47 -13.36
CA LYS A 304 -6.43 16.05 -13.68
C LYS A 304 -7.64 15.41 -14.33
N LEU A 305 -8.84 15.71 -13.85
CA LEU A 305 -10.09 15.22 -14.43
C LEU A 305 -10.25 15.73 -15.86
N CYS A 306 -10.01 17.02 -16.11
CA CYS A 306 -10.03 17.59 -17.46
C CYS A 306 -9.02 16.87 -18.36
N PHE A 307 -7.76 16.74 -17.95
CA PHE A 307 -6.72 16.05 -18.72
C PHE A 307 -7.14 14.62 -19.12
N VAL A 308 -7.64 13.86 -18.15
CA VAL A 308 -8.04 12.47 -18.36
C VAL A 308 -9.26 12.37 -19.29
N MET A 309 -10.28 13.21 -19.08
CA MET A 309 -11.48 13.21 -19.93
C MET A 309 -11.19 13.68 -21.36
N VAL A 310 -10.27 14.63 -21.55
CA VAL A 310 -9.77 15.01 -22.89
C VAL A 310 -9.12 13.80 -23.57
N LYS A 311 -8.22 13.09 -22.86
CA LYS A 311 -7.55 11.89 -23.37
C LYS A 311 -8.53 10.77 -23.73
N MET A 312 -9.65 10.68 -23.01
CA MET A 312 -10.71 9.68 -23.24
C MET A 312 -11.79 10.16 -24.23
N SER A 313 -11.70 11.39 -24.74
CA SER A 313 -12.73 12.02 -25.60
C SER A 313 -14.12 12.10 -24.94
N GLU A 314 -14.18 12.35 -23.63
CA GLU A 314 -15.41 12.36 -22.82
C GLU A 314 -15.82 13.75 -22.33
N ILE A 315 -15.14 14.81 -22.77
CA ILE A 315 -15.43 16.20 -22.38
C ILE A 315 -15.52 17.10 -23.61
N SER A 316 -16.49 18.01 -23.61
CA SER A 316 -16.68 18.97 -24.70
C SER A 316 -15.92 20.28 -24.44
N ILE A 317 -15.74 21.08 -25.51
CA ILE A 317 -15.14 22.42 -25.40
C ILE A 317 -16.00 23.32 -24.52
N GLU A 318 -17.33 23.26 -24.64
CA GLU A 318 -18.26 24.06 -23.84
C GLU A 318 -18.12 23.75 -22.35
N GLN A 319 -17.99 22.48 -21.98
CA GLN A 319 -17.75 22.05 -20.60
C GLN A 319 -16.41 22.59 -20.07
N LEU A 320 -15.34 22.52 -20.87
CA LEU A 320 -14.02 23.08 -20.51
C LEU A 320 -14.07 24.61 -20.33
N GLU A 321 -14.77 25.32 -21.21
CA GLU A 321 -14.97 26.77 -21.10
C GLU A 321 -15.75 27.14 -19.83
N GLU A 322 -16.75 26.34 -19.47
CA GLU A 322 -17.52 26.54 -18.24
C GLU A 322 -16.67 26.31 -16.98
N ILE A 323 -15.89 25.22 -16.92
CA ILE A 323 -14.91 24.97 -15.84
C ILE A 323 -13.95 26.15 -15.72
N LYS A 324 -13.36 26.59 -16.84
CA LYS A 324 -12.45 27.75 -16.87
C LYS A 324 -13.11 29.00 -16.28
N ARG A 325 -14.39 29.22 -16.56
CA ARG A 325 -15.16 30.35 -16.03
C ARG A 325 -15.33 30.27 -14.52
N PHE A 326 -15.58 29.09 -13.95
CA PHE A 326 -15.66 28.91 -12.50
C PHE A 326 -14.32 29.09 -11.79
N LEU A 327 -13.21 28.76 -12.45
CA LEU A 327 -11.85 29.01 -11.95
C LEU A 327 -11.44 30.50 -11.98
N ASN A 328 -12.24 31.38 -12.60
CA ASN A 328 -12.10 32.83 -12.42
C ASN A 328 -12.77 33.25 -11.10
N LEU A 329 -12.03 33.19 -10.00
CA LEU A 329 -12.50 33.68 -8.70
C LEU A 329 -12.96 35.14 -8.81
N LYS A 330 -14.20 35.42 -8.38
CA LYS A 330 -14.85 36.73 -8.53
C LYS A 330 -14.44 37.78 -7.48
N ARG A 331 -13.72 37.41 -6.42
CA ARG A 331 -13.41 38.30 -5.29
C ARG A 331 -11.93 38.68 -5.22
N ASN A 332 -11.69 39.93 -4.83
CA ASN A 332 -10.38 40.45 -4.41
C ASN A 332 -9.94 39.72 -3.14
N VAL A 333 -9.46 38.49 -3.29
CA VAL A 333 -8.72 37.78 -2.26
C VAL A 333 -7.49 38.62 -1.93
N GLN A 334 -7.35 39.04 -0.66
CA GLN A 334 -6.24 39.90 -0.21
C GLN A 334 -4.91 39.32 -0.69
N VAL A 335 -4.08 40.20 -1.26
CA VAL A 335 -3.06 39.84 -2.25
C VAL A 335 -1.94 38.98 -1.67
N ASP A 336 -1.71 39.08 -0.36
CA ASP A 336 -0.52 38.54 0.28
C ASP A 336 -0.72 37.16 0.93
N GLU A 337 -1.96 36.69 1.14
CA GLU A 337 -2.23 35.47 1.93
C GLU A 337 -2.48 34.20 1.09
N LEU A 338 -2.75 34.30 -0.23
CA LEU A 338 -3.15 33.14 -1.06
C LEU A 338 -2.44 33.05 -2.42
N ILE A 339 -1.13 33.32 -2.44
CA ILE A 339 -0.28 33.25 -3.66
C ILE A 339 -0.38 31.87 -4.33
N GLN A 340 -0.28 30.79 -3.56
CA GLN A 340 -0.30 29.42 -4.08
C GLN A 340 -1.60 29.07 -4.82
N ILE A 341 -2.76 29.48 -4.28
CA ILE A 341 -4.06 29.26 -4.94
C ILE A 341 -4.13 30.04 -6.24
N LYS A 342 -3.70 31.31 -6.25
CA LYS A 342 -3.71 32.16 -7.45
C LYS A 342 -2.84 31.58 -8.56
N GLU A 343 -1.63 31.14 -8.21
CA GLU A 343 -0.72 30.48 -9.14
C GLU A 343 -1.34 29.19 -9.69
N LYS A 344 -1.90 28.34 -8.82
CA LYS A 344 -2.53 27.09 -9.23
C LYS A 344 -3.72 27.34 -10.16
N LEU A 345 -4.61 28.29 -9.85
CA LEU A 345 -5.72 28.67 -10.73
C LEU A 345 -5.26 29.23 -12.07
N HIS A 346 -4.20 30.04 -12.09
CA HIS A 346 -3.64 30.54 -13.33
C HIS A 346 -3.08 29.41 -14.20
N LEU A 347 -2.27 28.53 -13.61
CA LEU A 347 -1.69 27.38 -14.30
C LEU A 347 -2.77 26.44 -14.82
N THR A 348 -3.76 26.08 -14.00
CA THR A 348 -4.85 25.19 -14.39
C THR A 348 -5.69 25.79 -15.52
N ARG A 349 -5.99 27.11 -15.49
CA ARG A 349 -6.70 27.77 -16.61
C ARG A 349 -5.89 27.74 -17.90
N ALA A 350 -4.58 28.02 -17.83
CA ALA A 350 -3.70 27.93 -19.00
C ALA A 350 -3.63 26.49 -19.57
N GLN A 351 -3.63 25.46 -18.70
CA GLN A 351 -3.72 24.08 -19.16
C GLN A 351 -5.05 23.77 -19.85
N ILE A 352 -6.17 24.26 -19.31
CA ILE A 352 -7.48 24.10 -19.95
C ILE A 352 -7.52 24.78 -21.32
N ASP A 353 -6.90 25.96 -21.47
CA ASP A 353 -6.77 26.62 -22.77
C ASP A 353 -6.01 25.76 -23.79
N ASN A 354 -4.90 25.15 -23.38
CA ASN A 354 -4.17 24.20 -24.22
C ASN A 354 -5.03 22.98 -24.61
N TYR A 355 -5.88 22.49 -23.70
CA TYR A 355 -6.79 21.37 -24.00
C TYR A 355 -7.87 21.76 -25.01
N ILE A 356 -8.41 22.97 -24.90
CA ILE A 356 -9.39 23.50 -25.86
C ILE A 356 -8.76 23.63 -27.25
N GLU A 357 -7.54 24.17 -27.34
CA GLU A 357 -6.81 24.27 -28.61
C GLU A 357 -6.55 22.88 -29.20
N PHE A 358 -6.08 21.94 -28.36
CA PHE A 358 -5.82 20.57 -28.79
C PHE A 358 -7.06 19.85 -29.35
N ILE A 359 -8.24 20.03 -28.75
CA ILE A 359 -9.49 19.43 -29.27
C ILE A 359 -9.90 20.10 -30.60
N LYS A 360 -9.69 21.40 -30.76
CA LYS A 360 -10.03 22.12 -32.00
C LYS A 360 -9.17 21.71 -33.20
N ASP A 361 -7.95 21.25 -32.93
CA ASP A 361 -7.00 20.80 -33.94
C ASP A 361 -7.18 19.33 -34.36
N GLN A 362 -8.04 18.56 -33.69
CA GLN A 362 -8.47 17.20 -34.07
C GLN A 362 -9.65 17.24 -35.03
#